data_AF-A0AAE0DHF3-F1
#
_entry.id   AF-A0AAE0DHF3-F1
#
_cell.length_a   1.000
_cell.length_b   1.000
_cell.length_c   1.000
_cell.angle_alpha   90.00
_cell.angle_beta   90.00
_cell.angle_gamma   90.00
#
_symmetry.space_group_name_H-M   'P 1'
#
loop_
_entity.id
_entity.type
_entity.pdbx_description
1 polymer ?
#
loop_
_entity_poly.entity_id
_entity_poly.type
_entity_poly.pdbx_seq_one_letter_code
_entity_poly.pdbx_strand_id
1 'polypeptide(L)'
;MAKLDDFFKTTGFRDPNDRSKNPFEYAFGLEKFTWLANNPEYQSIFNRFMTGRRIGKGNWLDFYPVKEYLIEGDTDNENSVFCVDIGGGYGHDLKQLNGRFPSLPGKLVLQDLPEIVWTVEEKLRATSRKPFEAMAHGFFTPQPIKGARVYNLRAVLHDWPTSDYRTILSHIVAAMKPEYSRLIIRYFIVSDADIPLMAACTDLRMMLLLVGMERKESQ
;
A
#
# COMPACT_ATOMS: atom_id res chain seq x y z
N MET A 1 10.38 1.42 22.90
CA MET A 1 11.41 2.44 23.18
C MET A 1 12.64 1.89 23.91
N ALA A 2 12.50 0.89 24.79
CA ALA A 2 13.60 0.40 25.64
C ALA A 2 14.86 -0.18 24.95
N LYS A 3 14.83 -0.49 23.64
CA LYS A 3 15.96 -1.07 22.90
C LYS A 3 16.53 -0.18 21.79
N LEU A 4 16.03 1.05 21.66
CA LEU A 4 16.43 1.95 20.56
C LEU A 4 17.89 2.40 20.70
N ASP A 5 18.27 2.85 21.89
CA ASP A 5 19.64 3.28 22.19
C ASP A 5 20.65 2.14 21.97
N ASP A 6 20.32 0.94 22.45
CA ASP A 6 21.13 -0.26 22.22
C ASP A 6 21.29 -0.57 20.73
N PHE A 7 20.20 -0.55 19.96
CA PHE A 7 20.24 -0.77 18.52
C PHE A 7 21.17 0.23 17.82
N PHE A 8 20.99 1.53 18.05
CA PHE A 8 21.78 2.55 17.35
C PHE A 8 23.26 2.54 17.77
N LYS A 9 23.60 2.11 18.99
CA LYS A 9 25.00 1.85 19.36
C LYS A 9 25.62 0.75 18.47
N THR A 10 24.88 -0.29 18.08
CA THR A 10 25.39 -1.33 17.18
C THR A 10 25.63 -0.85 15.75
N THR A 11 24.93 0.18 15.30
CA THR A 11 25.08 0.77 13.95
C THR A 11 25.99 1.99 13.91
N GLY A 12 26.55 2.40 15.06
CA GLY A 12 27.32 3.64 15.19
C GLY A 12 26.46 4.89 14.92
N PHE A 13 25.20 4.85 15.34
CA PHE A 13 24.19 5.90 15.15
C PHE A 13 23.92 6.26 13.68
N ARG A 14 24.15 5.31 12.77
CA ARG A 14 23.75 5.44 11.37
C ARG A 14 22.30 5.02 11.20
N ASP A 15 21.62 5.70 10.29
CA ASP A 15 20.26 5.33 9.89
C ASP A 15 20.24 3.89 9.36
N PRO A 16 19.25 3.09 9.76
CA PRO A 16 19.10 1.75 9.21
C PRO A 16 18.79 1.86 7.72
N ASN A 17 19.37 0.97 6.91
CA ASN A 17 19.12 0.87 5.47
C ASN A 17 18.94 -0.58 4.98
N ASP A 18 19.06 -1.55 5.89
CA ASP A 18 18.94 -2.98 5.64
C ASP A 18 17.69 -3.48 6.34
N ARG A 19 16.74 -4.03 5.56
CA ARG A 19 15.47 -4.54 6.08
C ARG A 19 15.66 -5.60 7.17
N SER A 20 16.72 -6.42 7.06
CA SER A 20 17.04 -7.48 8.03
C SER A 20 17.70 -6.96 9.32
N LYS A 21 17.97 -5.65 9.40
CA LYS A 21 18.63 -4.99 10.54
C LYS A 21 17.86 -3.72 10.91
N ASN A 22 16.63 -3.90 11.35
CA ASN A 22 15.76 -2.80 11.74
C ASN A 22 15.50 -2.78 13.26
N PRO A 23 15.19 -1.62 13.85
CA PRO A 23 14.97 -1.52 15.31
C PRO A 23 13.83 -2.38 15.84
N PHE A 24 12.80 -2.64 15.04
CA PHE A 24 11.68 -3.48 15.43
C PHE A 24 12.11 -4.95 15.54
N GLU A 25 12.77 -5.49 14.53
CA GLU A 25 13.28 -6.85 14.52
C GLU A 25 14.34 -7.06 15.61
N TYR A 26 15.22 -6.08 15.85
CA TYR A 26 16.13 -6.13 16.99
C TYR A 26 15.40 -6.25 18.34
N ALA A 27 14.24 -5.60 18.46
CA ALA A 27 13.45 -5.63 19.68
C ALA A 27 12.64 -6.92 19.85
N PHE A 28 12.02 -7.41 18.77
CA PHE A 28 11.00 -8.45 18.78
C PHE A 28 11.40 -9.77 18.11
N GLY A 29 12.57 -9.83 17.48
CA GLY A 29 13.15 -11.03 16.85
C GLY A 29 12.52 -11.44 15.52
N LEU A 30 11.56 -10.67 15.00
CA LEU A 30 10.88 -10.91 13.72
C LEU A 30 10.68 -9.60 12.96
N GLU A 31 10.65 -9.68 11.64
CA GLU A 31 10.16 -8.60 10.77
C GLU A 31 8.71 -8.23 11.16
N LYS A 32 8.36 -6.94 11.07
CA LYS A 32 7.10 -6.39 11.61
C LYS A 32 5.84 -7.08 11.09
N PHE A 33 5.68 -7.26 9.77
CA PHE A 33 4.47 -7.88 9.22
C PHE A 33 4.40 -9.37 9.58
N THR A 34 5.54 -10.06 9.58
CA THR A 34 5.65 -11.44 10.08
C THR A 34 5.28 -11.53 11.57
N TRP A 35 5.73 -10.57 12.38
CA TRP A 35 5.38 -10.47 13.79
C TRP A 35 3.88 -10.22 13.98
N LEU A 36 3.27 -9.33 13.21
CA LEU A 36 1.83 -9.07 13.27
C LEU A 36 1.02 -10.32 12.90
N ALA A 37 1.41 -11.04 11.84
CA ALA A 37 0.76 -12.30 11.45
C ALA A 37 0.79 -13.35 12.57
N ASN A 38 1.88 -13.39 13.35
CA ASN A 38 2.01 -14.27 14.53
C ASN A 38 1.30 -13.74 15.80
N ASN A 39 0.77 -12.51 15.77
CA ASN A 39 0.14 -11.85 16.91
C ASN A 39 -1.25 -11.28 16.52
N PRO A 40 -2.29 -12.12 16.39
CA PRO A 40 -3.58 -11.74 15.79
C PRO A 40 -4.30 -10.57 16.48
N GLU A 41 -4.15 -10.42 17.80
CA GLU A 41 -4.71 -9.28 18.53
C GLU A 41 -4.10 -7.96 18.04
N TYR A 42 -2.78 -7.91 17.89
CA TYR A 42 -2.06 -6.73 17.39
C TYR A 42 -2.30 -6.51 15.90
N GLN A 43 -2.42 -7.57 15.10
CA GLN A 43 -2.87 -7.46 13.70
C GLN A 43 -4.25 -6.78 13.62
N SER A 44 -5.19 -7.17 14.49
CA SER A 44 -6.52 -6.57 14.55
C SER A 44 -6.48 -5.09 14.97
N ILE A 45 -5.65 -4.73 15.95
CA ILE A 45 -5.40 -3.33 16.33
C ILE A 45 -4.82 -2.54 15.15
N PHE A 46 -3.78 -3.07 14.50
CA PHE A 46 -3.15 -2.45 13.33
C PHE A 46 -4.16 -2.20 12.21
N ASN A 47 -4.97 -3.21 11.86
CA ASN A 47 -5.97 -3.09 10.80
C ASN A 47 -7.05 -2.05 11.13
N ARG A 48 -7.49 -1.96 12.39
CA ARG A 48 -8.41 -0.91 12.85
C ARG A 48 -7.79 0.48 12.76
N PHE A 49 -6.54 0.62 13.20
CA PHE A 49 -5.79 1.88 13.08
C PHE A 49 -5.67 2.32 11.61
N MET A 50 -5.34 1.40 10.70
CA MET A 50 -5.23 1.70 9.27
C MET A 50 -6.56 2.12 8.63
N THR A 51 -7.69 1.59 9.15
CA THR A 51 -9.03 2.04 8.75
C THR A 51 -9.34 3.44 9.30
N GLY A 52 -9.08 3.67 10.59
CA GLY A 52 -9.34 4.94 11.27
C GLY A 52 -8.49 6.11 10.76
N ARG A 53 -7.24 5.86 10.35
CA ARG A 53 -6.32 6.87 9.76
C ARG A 53 -6.87 7.56 8.50
N ARG A 54 -7.92 7.02 7.90
CA ARG A 54 -8.61 7.57 6.71
C ARG A 54 -9.72 8.55 7.08
N ILE A 55 -10.22 8.51 8.32
CA ILE A 55 -11.32 9.37 8.77
C ILE A 55 -10.88 10.84 8.72
N GLY A 56 -11.74 11.71 8.17
CA GLY A 56 -11.48 13.15 8.06
C GLY A 56 -10.50 13.54 6.96
N LYS A 57 -10.03 12.60 6.12
CA LYS A 57 -9.21 12.89 4.95
C LYS A 57 -10.07 12.92 3.69
N GLY A 58 -9.70 13.78 2.74
CA GLY A 58 -10.35 13.86 1.43
C GLY A 58 -10.27 12.53 0.67
N ASN A 59 -11.29 12.27 -0.16
CA ASN A 59 -11.31 11.11 -1.04
C ASN A 59 -10.42 11.38 -2.26
N TRP A 60 -9.65 10.39 -2.68
CA TRP A 60 -8.77 10.52 -3.84
C TRP A 60 -9.49 10.73 -5.17
N LEU A 61 -10.73 10.30 -5.23
CA LEU A 61 -11.63 10.55 -6.35
C LEU A 61 -12.07 12.02 -6.46
N ASP A 62 -11.82 12.84 -5.43
CA ASP A 62 -12.16 14.26 -5.45
C ASP A 62 -11.02 15.12 -6.03
N PHE A 63 -9.79 14.58 -6.07
CA PHE A 63 -8.61 15.31 -6.56
C PHE A 63 -7.98 14.69 -7.81
N TYR A 64 -8.14 13.38 -8.03
CA TYR A 64 -7.68 12.73 -9.26
C TYR A 64 -8.86 12.56 -10.23
N PRO A 65 -8.83 13.16 -11.44
CA PRO A 65 -9.94 13.10 -12.39
C PRO A 65 -9.96 11.74 -13.11
N VAL A 66 -10.50 10.74 -12.39
CA VAL A 66 -10.58 9.34 -12.80
C VAL A 66 -11.34 9.18 -14.11
N LYS A 67 -12.43 9.93 -14.31
CA LYS A 67 -13.28 9.79 -15.50
C LYS A 67 -12.48 10.13 -16.76
N GLU A 68 -11.83 11.28 -16.74
CA GLU A 68 -11.10 11.87 -17.84
C GLU A 68 -9.83 11.07 -18.15
N TYR A 69 -9.03 10.73 -17.12
CA TYR A 69 -7.74 10.07 -17.36
C TYR A 69 -7.82 8.54 -17.43
N LEU A 70 -8.81 7.91 -16.80
CA LEU A 70 -8.85 6.45 -16.68
C LEU A 70 -10.03 5.81 -17.39
N ILE A 71 -11.22 6.41 -17.38
CA ILE A 71 -12.44 5.80 -17.93
C ILE A 71 -12.62 6.13 -19.42
N GLU A 72 -12.53 7.41 -19.81
CA GLU A 72 -12.83 7.85 -21.19
C GLU A 72 -11.85 7.30 -22.24
N GLY A 73 -10.63 6.93 -21.82
CA GLY A 73 -9.62 6.29 -22.66
C GLY A 73 -9.45 4.80 -22.40
N ASP A 74 -10.38 4.16 -21.70
CA ASP A 74 -10.39 2.70 -21.57
C ASP A 74 -10.90 2.08 -22.87
N THR A 75 -10.13 1.13 -23.39
CA THR A 75 -10.39 0.43 -24.65
C THR A 75 -10.60 -1.06 -24.44
N ASP A 76 -10.46 -1.55 -23.21
CA ASP A 76 -10.67 -2.96 -22.91
C ASP A 76 -12.16 -3.26 -22.67
N ASN A 77 -12.47 -4.53 -22.44
CA ASN A 77 -13.84 -5.01 -22.22
C ASN A 77 -14.08 -5.36 -20.74
N GLU A 78 -15.33 -5.71 -20.41
CA GLU A 78 -15.79 -6.06 -19.06
C GLU A 78 -15.03 -7.22 -18.38
N ASN A 79 -14.35 -8.09 -19.15
CA ASN A 79 -13.52 -9.17 -18.60
C ASN A 79 -12.11 -8.72 -18.23
N SER A 80 -11.71 -7.51 -18.63
CA SER A 80 -10.41 -6.92 -18.25
C SER A 80 -10.39 -6.45 -16.80
N VAL A 81 -9.19 -6.18 -16.30
CA VAL A 81 -9.01 -5.61 -14.96
C VAL A 81 -8.80 -4.10 -15.07
N PHE A 82 -9.77 -3.34 -14.57
CA PHE A 82 -9.70 -1.89 -14.53
C PHE A 82 -8.70 -1.41 -13.48
N CYS A 83 -8.75 -1.93 -12.26
CA CYS A 83 -7.88 -1.47 -11.18
C CYS A 83 -7.39 -2.64 -10.31
N VAL A 84 -6.08 -2.68 -10.11
CA VAL A 84 -5.42 -3.54 -9.13
C VAL A 84 -4.98 -2.67 -7.95
N ASP A 85 -5.60 -2.86 -6.79
CA ASP A 85 -5.23 -2.19 -5.53
C ASP A 85 -4.21 -3.04 -4.77
N ILE A 86 -2.93 -2.71 -4.90
CA ILE A 86 -1.79 -3.48 -4.39
C ILE A 86 -1.51 -3.05 -2.95
N GLY A 87 -1.56 -3.99 -2.01
CA GLY A 87 -1.49 -3.68 -0.57
C GLY A 87 -2.70 -2.86 -0.11
N GLY A 88 -3.87 -3.13 -0.68
CA GLY A 88 -5.08 -2.30 -0.49
C GLY A 88 -5.76 -2.47 0.87
N GLY A 89 -5.29 -3.39 1.72
CA GLY A 89 -5.85 -3.71 3.02
C GLY A 89 -7.27 -4.25 2.91
N TYR A 90 -8.26 -3.52 3.42
CA TYR A 90 -9.68 -3.94 3.36
C TYR A 90 -10.45 -3.41 2.14
N GLY A 91 -9.73 -3.00 1.09
CA GLY A 91 -10.30 -2.57 -0.19
C GLY A 91 -11.12 -1.27 -0.10
N HIS A 92 -10.70 -0.35 0.77
CA HIS A 92 -11.39 0.92 0.99
C HIS A 92 -11.42 1.77 -0.28
N ASP A 93 -10.32 1.81 -1.03
CA ASP A 93 -10.21 2.59 -2.27
C ASP A 93 -11.05 2.00 -3.40
N LEU A 94 -11.08 0.67 -3.54
CA LEU A 94 -11.94 -0.01 -4.50
C LEU A 94 -13.43 0.15 -4.19
N LYS A 95 -13.83 0.12 -2.91
CA LYS A 95 -15.21 0.42 -2.49
C LYS A 95 -15.62 1.84 -2.87
N GLN A 96 -14.75 2.81 -2.65
CA GLN A 96 -15.00 4.21 -3.04
C GLN A 96 -15.12 4.33 -4.56
N LEU A 97 -14.20 3.70 -5.30
CA LEU A 97 -14.18 3.71 -6.76
C LEU A 97 -15.46 3.09 -7.35
N ASN A 98 -15.83 1.89 -6.90
CA ASN A 98 -17.06 1.21 -7.30
C ASN A 98 -18.33 1.98 -6.90
N GLY A 99 -18.31 2.68 -5.76
CA GLY A 99 -19.44 3.49 -5.30
C GLY A 99 -19.64 4.76 -6.14
N ARG A 100 -18.55 5.44 -6.53
CA ARG A 100 -18.60 6.66 -7.36
C ARG A 100 -18.86 6.34 -8.83
N PHE A 101 -18.29 5.24 -9.33
CA PHE A 101 -18.41 4.81 -10.71
C PHE A 101 -18.93 3.36 -10.74
N PRO A 102 -20.25 3.15 -10.60
CA PRO A 102 -20.84 1.80 -10.54
C PRO A 102 -20.83 1.05 -11.89
N SER A 103 -20.51 1.76 -12.98
CA SER A 103 -20.46 1.26 -14.36
C SER A 103 -19.03 1.32 -14.92
N LEU A 104 -18.04 0.98 -14.09
CA LEU A 104 -16.66 0.89 -14.56
C LEU A 104 -16.52 -0.19 -15.66
N PRO A 105 -15.68 0.05 -16.67
CA PRO A 105 -15.55 -0.81 -17.85
C PRO A 105 -14.86 -2.16 -17.57
N GLY A 106 -14.32 -2.40 -16.37
CA GLY A 106 -13.64 -3.65 -16.04
C GLY A 106 -13.62 -3.96 -14.54
N LYS A 107 -13.02 -5.10 -14.20
CA LYS A 107 -12.97 -5.65 -12.85
C LYS A 107 -12.09 -4.84 -11.91
N LEU A 108 -12.44 -4.87 -10.63
CA LEU A 108 -11.63 -4.33 -9.55
C LEU A 108 -11.02 -5.50 -8.76
N VAL A 109 -9.71 -5.49 -8.55
CA VAL A 109 -9.00 -6.55 -7.84
C VAL A 109 -8.19 -5.97 -6.69
N LEU A 110 -8.48 -6.43 -5.48
CA LEU A 110 -7.67 -6.17 -4.28
C LEU A 110 -6.56 -7.22 -4.19
N GLN A 111 -5.32 -6.78 -4.01
CA GLN A 111 -4.18 -7.63 -3.69
C GLN A 111 -3.64 -7.31 -2.30
N ASP A 112 -3.45 -8.34 -1.49
CA ASP A 112 -2.82 -8.22 -0.18
C ASP A 112 -2.26 -9.59 0.27
N LEU A 113 -1.70 -9.66 1.48
CA LEU A 113 -1.22 -10.90 2.07
C LEU A 113 -2.38 -11.89 2.34
N PRO A 114 -2.11 -13.22 2.35
CA PRO A 114 -3.15 -14.24 2.47
C PRO A 114 -4.12 -14.04 3.65
N GLU A 115 -3.61 -13.66 4.81
CA GLU A 115 -4.39 -13.43 6.04
C GLU A 115 -5.35 -12.23 5.93
N ILE A 116 -4.94 -11.19 5.18
CA ILE A 116 -5.78 -10.02 4.91
C ILE A 116 -6.86 -10.40 3.91
N VAL A 117 -6.49 -11.10 2.83
CA VAL A 117 -7.42 -11.55 1.79
C VAL A 117 -8.48 -12.46 2.37
N TRP A 118 -8.11 -13.42 3.23
CA TRP A 118 -9.07 -14.27 3.95
C TRP A 118 -10.11 -13.44 4.70
N THR A 119 -9.64 -12.49 5.52
CA THR A 119 -10.51 -11.60 6.31
C THR A 119 -11.44 -10.77 5.42
N VAL A 120 -10.96 -10.32 4.26
CA VAL A 120 -11.75 -9.55 3.30
C VAL A 120 -12.80 -10.43 2.62
N GLU A 121 -12.43 -11.63 2.19
CA GLU A 121 -13.36 -12.57 1.58
C GLU A 121 -14.51 -12.94 2.51
N GLU A 122 -14.24 -13.20 3.80
CA GLU A 122 -15.29 -13.44 4.79
C GLU A 122 -16.29 -12.28 4.86
N LYS A 123 -15.80 -11.03 4.85
CA LYS A 123 -16.67 -9.84 4.83
C LYS A 123 -17.43 -9.71 3.51
N LEU A 124 -16.83 -10.06 2.38
CA LEU A 124 -17.47 -10.02 1.07
C LEU A 124 -18.55 -11.09 0.91
N ARG A 125 -18.41 -12.26 1.54
CA ARG A 125 -19.44 -13.33 1.55
C ARG A 125 -20.75 -12.87 2.18
N ALA A 126 -20.69 -11.96 3.15
CA ALA A 126 -21.86 -11.38 3.79
C ALA A 126 -22.58 -10.32 2.92
N THR A 127 -22.02 -9.95 1.76
CA THR A 127 -22.58 -8.92 0.87
C THR A 127 -23.16 -9.52 -0.40
N SER A 128 -24.36 -9.07 -0.81
CA SER A 128 -25.03 -9.55 -2.02
C SER A 128 -24.36 -9.07 -3.31
N ARG A 129 -23.73 -7.88 -3.29
CA ARG A 129 -22.96 -7.32 -4.41
C ARG A 129 -21.52 -7.12 -3.99
N LYS A 130 -20.61 -7.87 -4.60
CA LYS A 130 -19.17 -7.74 -4.35
C LYS A 130 -18.64 -6.51 -5.12
N PRO A 131 -18.06 -5.51 -4.43
CA PRO A 131 -17.50 -4.33 -5.07
C PRO A 131 -16.17 -4.61 -5.78
N PHE A 132 -15.51 -5.72 -5.50
CA PHE A 132 -14.22 -6.14 -6.08
C PHE A 132 -13.98 -7.63 -5.83
N GLU A 133 -13.02 -8.21 -6.54
CA GLU A 133 -12.43 -9.53 -6.30
C GLU A 133 -11.20 -9.39 -5.38
N ALA A 134 -10.95 -10.35 -4.50
CA ALA A 134 -9.77 -10.35 -3.63
C ALA A 134 -8.80 -11.45 -4.07
N MET A 135 -7.50 -11.16 -4.06
CA MET A 135 -6.46 -12.09 -4.50
C MET A 135 -5.23 -11.99 -3.60
N ALA A 136 -4.81 -13.13 -3.02
CA ALA A 136 -3.58 -13.18 -2.23
C ALA A 136 -2.37 -12.99 -3.17
N HIS A 137 -1.59 -11.94 -2.92
CA HIS A 137 -0.39 -11.64 -3.71
C HIS A 137 0.57 -10.72 -2.95
N GLY A 138 1.84 -11.15 -2.86
CA GLY A 138 2.94 -10.33 -2.35
C GLY A 138 3.66 -9.59 -3.48
N PHE A 139 3.79 -8.27 -3.35
CA PHE A 139 4.39 -7.41 -4.38
C PHE A 139 5.91 -7.58 -4.60
N PHE A 140 6.58 -8.37 -3.74
CA PHE A 140 7.96 -8.81 -3.98
C PHE A 140 8.07 -9.94 -5.01
N THR A 141 6.95 -10.38 -5.58
CA THR A 141 6.91 -11.33 -6.70
C THR A 141 6.35 -10.66 -7.96
N PRO A 142 6.64 -11.20 -9.16
CA PRO A 142 6.15 -10.61 -10.40
C PRO A 142 4.64 -10.44 -10.42
N GLN A 143 4.16 -9.25 -10.78
CA GLN A 143 2.73 -8.93 -10.78
C GLN A 143 1.96 -9.85 -11.74
N PRO A 144 1.00 -10.67 -11.24
CA PRO A 144 0.31 -11.67 -12.06
C PRO A 144 -0.74 -11.06 -13.00
N ILE A 145 -1.37 -9.94 -12.64
CA ILE A 145 -2.37 -9.29 -13.49
C ILE A 145 -1.65 -8.42 -14.51
N LYS A 146 -1.72 -8.79 -15.79
CA LYS A 146 -1.10 -8.08 -16.90
C LYS A 146 -2.07 -7.12 -17.57
N GLY A 147 -1.59 -5.95 -17.96
CA GLY A 147 -2.32 -4.99 -18.77
C GLY A 147 -3.49 -4.31 -18.08
N ALA A 148 -3.55 -4.26 -16.75
CA ALA A 148 -4.63 -3.55 -16.06
C ALA A 148 -4.59 -2.05 -16.38
N ARG A 149 -5.75 -1.40 -16.42
CA ARG A 149 -5.82 0.06 -16.67
C ARG A 149 -5.10 0.85 -15.57
N VAL A 150 -5.25 0.43 -14.32
CA VAL A 150 -4.63 1.05 -13.15
C VAL A 150 -3.96 0.01 -12.25
N TYR A 151 -2.73 0.31 -11.86
CA TYR A 151 -2.08 -0.29 -10.69
C TYR A 151 -1.99 0.78 -9.61
N ASN A 152 -2.62 0.54 -8.46
CA ASN A 152 -2.75 1.50 -7.38
C ASN A 152 -1.92 1.06 -6.16
N LEU A 153 -1.11 1.98 -5.64
CA LEU A 153 -0.32 1.81 -4.42
C LEU A 153 -0.63 2.96 -3.47
N ARG A 154 -1.26 2.69 -2.32
CA ARG A 154 -1.51 3.70 -1.29
C ARG A 154 -0.85 3.33 0.02
N ALA A 155 0.07 4.18 0.49
CA ALA A 155 0.81 3.96 1.73
C ALA A 155 1.47 2.57 1.77
N VAL A 156 2.14 2.22 0.66
CA VAL A 156 2.92 0.97 0.52
C VAL A 156 4.40 1.31 0.42
N LEU A 157 4.81 2.12 -0.55
CA LEU A 157 6.24 2.36 -0.83
C LEU A 157 6.99 3.06 0.32
N HIS A 158 6.30 3.77 1.21
CA HIS A 158 6.92 4.42 2.37
C HIS A 158 7.41 3.43 3.44
N ASP A 159 6.94 2.18 3.39
CA ASP A 159 7.36 1.12 4.29
C ASP A 159 8.71 0.52 3.90
N TRP A 160 9.25 0.84 2.72
CA TRP A 160 10.36 0.10 2.14
C TRP A 160 11.56 1.00 1.81
N PRO A 161 12.80 0.49 1.98
CA PRO A 161 14.00 1.18 1.54
C PRO A 161 14.06 1.28 0.01
N THR A 162 15.00 2.09 -0.49
CA THR A 162 15.10 2.41 -1.92
C THR A 162 15.30 1.19 -2.84
N SER A 163 16.10 0.21 -2.41
CA SER A 163 16.29 -1.05 -3.16
C SER A 163 14.99 -1.83 -3.33
N ASP A 164 14.18 -1.89 -2.27
CA ASP A 164 12.94 -2.67 -2.24
C ASP A 164 11.85 -1.98 -3.04
N TYR A 165 11.73 -0.64 -2.96
CA TYR A 165 10.79 0.09 -3.81
C TYR A 165 11.06 -0.20 -5.30
N ARG A 166 12.34 -0.21 -5.73
CA ARG A 166 12.69 -0.42 -7.14
C ARG A 166 12.27 -1.81 -7.62
N THR A 167 12.41 -2.80 -6.75
CA THR A 167 11.97 -4.18 -7.03
C THR A 167 10.44 -4.26 -7.16
N ILE A 168 9.71 -3.63 -6.24
CA ILE A 168 8.25 -3.58 -6.29
C ILE A 168 7.77 -2.90 -7.58
N LEU A 169 8.35 -1.74 -7.90
CA LEU A 169 7.99 -0.99 -9.10
C LEU A 169 8.35 -1.74 -10.39
N SER A 170 9.49 -2.44 -10.44
CA SER A 170 9.88 -3.19 -11.64
C SER A 170 8.90 -4.32 -11.95
N HIS A 171 8.41 -5.04 -10.93
CA HIS A 171 7.38 -6.06 -11.11
C HIS A 171 6.06 -5.51 -11.65
N ILE A 172 5.67 -4.32 -11.19
CA ILE A 172 4.45 -3.65 -11.65
C ILE A 172 4.62 -3.15 -13.09
N VAL A 173 5.72 -2.45 -13.37
CA VAL A 173 6.04 -1.93 -14.71
C VAL A 173 6.09 -3.06 -15.74
N ALA A 174 6.68 -4.22 -15.39
CA ALA A 174 6.71 -5.39 -16.26
C ALA A 174 5.31 -6.00 -16.55
N ALA A 175 4.27 -5.61 -15.80
CA ALA A 175 2.90 -6.01 -16.06
C ALA A 175 2.09 -4.95 -16.82
N MET A 176 2.57 -3.71 -16.90
CA MET A 176 1.86 -2.60 -17.52
C MET A 176 1.86 -2.70 -19.05
N LYS A 177 0.73 -2.33 -19.66
CA LYS A 177 0.63 -2.11 -21.11
C LYS A 177 1.08 -0.68 -21.41
N PRO A 178 2.11 -0.46 -22.27
CA PRO A 178 2.58 0.87 -22.65
C PRO A 178 1.44 1.76 -23.14
N GLU A 179 1.52 3.06 -22.82
CA GLU A 179 0.55 4.12 -23.19
C GLU A 179 -0.86 3.97 -22.60
N TYR A 180 -1.24 2.78 -22.17
CA TYR A 180 -2.56 2.45 -21.63
C TYR A 180 -2.58 2.39 -20.11
N SER A 181 -1.73 1.55 -19.50
CA SER A 181 -1.72 1.36 -18.05
C SER A 181 -1.22 2.62 -17.35
N ARG A 182 -1.74 2.88 -16.14
CA ARG A 182 -1.27 3.95 -15.25
C ARG A 182 -0.90 3.36 -13.89
N LEU A 183 0.21 3.83 -13.35
CA LEU A 183 0.60 3.56 -11.97
C LEU A 183 0.24 4.78 -11.12
N ILE A 184 -0.62 4.58 -10.13
CA ILE A 184 -1.01 5.63 -9.18
C ILE A 184 -0.36 5.32 -7.84
N ILE A 185 0.52 6.22 -7.41
CA ILE A 185 1.21 6.12 -6.12
C ILE A 185 0.68 7.23 -5.21
N ARG A 186 0.21 6.85 -4.02
CA ARG A 186 -0.38 7.77 -3.04
C ARG A 186 0.25 7.60 -1.67
N TYR A 187 1.04 8.58 -1.26
CA TYR A 187 1.59 8.69 0.10
C TYR A 187 1.73 10.18 0.48
N PHE A 188 2.24 10.46 1.67
CA PHE A 188 2.48 11.84 2.09
C PHE A 188 3.76 12.36 1.43
N ILE A 189 3.62 13.34 0.55
CA ILE A 189 4.77 14.06 0.02
C ILE A 189 5.22 15.06 1.08
N VAL A 190 6.46 14.90 1.55
CA VAL A 190 7.07 15.77 2.56
C VAL A 190 7.71 16.97 1.87
N SER A 191 7.58 18.16 2.45
CA SER A 191 8.21 19.38 1.96
C SER A 191 9.70 19.44 2.31
N ASP A 192 10.46 20.27 1.59
CA ASP A 192 11.88 20.50 1.87
C ASP A 192 12.14 21.23 3.19
N ALA A 193 11.19 22.08 3.61
CA ALA A 193 11.23 22.87 4.84
C ALA A 193 9.86 22.87 5.53
N ASP A 194 9.83 23.27 6.80
CA ASP A 194 8.60 23.43 7.60
C ASP A 194 7.72 22.18 7.68
N ILE A 195 8.36 21.02 7.85
CA ILE A 195 7.67 19.73 7.95
C ILE A 195 6.76 19.73 9.18
N PRO A 196 5.43 19.51 9.01
CA PRO A 196 4.52 19.41 10.14
C PRO A 196 4.93 18.26 11.08
N LEU A 197 4.78 18.46 12.39
CA LEU A 197 5.17 17.46 13.40
C LEU A 197 4.61 16.06 13.11
N MET A 198 3.38 15.97 12.63
CA MET A 198 2.76 14.68 12.31
C MET A 198 3.48 13.96 11.16
N ALA A 199 3.95 14.68 10.14
CA ALA A 199 4.71 14.10 9.04
C ALA A 199 6.08 13.62 9.52
N ALA A 200 6.79 14.44 10.30
CA ALA A 200 8.08 14.06 10.91
C ALA A 200 7.95 12.82 11.83
N CYS A 201 6.92 12.77 12.67
CA CYS A 201 6.64 11.61 13.50
C CYS A 201 6.28 10.36 12.67
N THR A 202 5.67 10.53 11.51
CA THR A 202 5.33 9.40 10.63
C THR A 202 6.59 8.86 9.98
N ASP A 203 7.46 9.73 9.48
CA ASP A 203 8.76 9.35 8.90
C ASP A 203 9.63 8.57 9.90
N LEU A 204 9.79 9.11 11.13
CA LEU A 204 10.49 8.40 12.20
C LEU A 204 9.87 7.04 12.52
N ARG A 205 8.54 6.92 12.49
CA ARG A 205 7.89 5.60 12.67
C ARG A 205 8.20 4.65 11.52
N MET A 206 8.27 5.11 10.28
CA MET A 206 8.62 4.25 9.14
C MET A 206 10.06 3.76 9.26
N MET A 207 11.00 4.63 9.61
CA MET A 207 12.38 4.25 9.86
C MET A 207 12.48 3.20 10.98
N LEU A 208 11.83 3.45 12.12
CA LEU A 208 11.93 2.59 13.30
C LEU A 208 11.25 1.24 13.15
N LEU A 209 10.13 1.19 12.42
CA LEU A 209 9.32 -0.03 12.31
C LEU A 209 9.71 -0.88 11.10
N LEU A 210 10.24 -0.27 10.04
CA LEU A 210 10.28 -0.88 8.72
C LEU A 210 11.52 -0.51 7.90
N VAL A 211 12.41 0.38 8.39
CA VAL A 211 13.48 0.99 7.58
C VAL A 211 12.92 1.75 6.37
N GLY A 212 11.68 2.20 6.51
CA GLY A 212 10.98 3.00 5.53
C GLY A 212 11.29 4.49 5.70
N MET A 213 10.78 5.28 4.76
CA MET A 213 10.90 6.74 4.80
C MET A 213 9.69 7.37 4.09
N GLU A 214 9.23 8.50 4.63
CA GLU A 214 8.40 9.41 3.87
C GLU A 214 9.30 10.18 2.87
N ARG A 215 8.75 10.49 1.69
CA ARG A 215 9.56 10.99 0.56
C ARG A 215 9.12 12.38 0.13
N LYS A 216 10.09 13.13 -0.35
CA LYS A 216 9.88 14.37 -1.10
C LYS A 216 9.51 14.03 -2.54
N GLU A 217 8.95 14.99 -3.27
CA GLU A 217 8.56 14.79 -4.67
C GLU A 217 9.74 14.40 -5.58
N SER A 218 10.95 14.86 -5.26
CA SER A 218 12.17 14.58 -6.02
C SER A 218 12.74 13.17 -5.80
N GLN A 219 12.18 12.36 -4.90
CA GLN A 219 12.69 11.04 -4.48
C GLN A 219 11.78 9.88 -4.91
#